data_AF-A0A0F2DUY5-F1
#
_entry.id   AF-A0A0F2DUY5-F1
#
_cell.length_a   1.000
_cell.length_b   1.000
_cell.length_c   1.000
_cell.angle_alpha   90.00
_cell.angle_beta   90.00
_cell.angle_gamma   90.00
#
_symmetry.space_group_name_H-M   'P 1'
#
loop_
_entity.id
_entity.type
_entity.pdbx_description
1 polymer ?
#
loop_
_entity_poly.entity_id
_entity_poly.type
_entity_poly.pdbx_seq_one_letter_code
_entity_poly.pdbx_strand_id
1 'polypeptide(L)'
;MKIHVIITMIALVVFLIAAIWYAKKKYKINLSVLGLGAVAFFVSSQVLEKIVHLLVLHPQKDGTISLMQEQPFLYVLYGIAMAALFEETARLVFFKWLEKKRNLEDSDALAYGLGHGGLELLYLGMGSLISLLILLSLLESPNPDVANLLPKTTLETVQSLSGWQVYLLGVERVLALVMQIGLSFWVYQAVRQKNWIYLVAAYGLHALFDLAPSLSQVGWISNPLLVEGLLAVEVVLFVYFTKSIFYKKQ
;
A
#
# COMPACT_ATOMS: atom_id res chain seq x y z
N MET A 1 14.77 -5.82 -19.68
CA MET A 1 13.70 -5.71 -18.65
C MET A 1 14.18 -6.05 -17.24
N LYS A 2 14.71 -7.26 -16.98
CA LYS A 2 15.11 -7.72 -15.62
C LYS A 2 15.98 -6.75 -14.82
N ILE A 3 16.93 -6.08 -15.48
CA ILE A 3 17.79 -5.06 -14.83
C ILE A 3 16.99 -3.91 -14.22
N HIS A 4 15.91 -3.44 -14.87
CA HIS A 4 15.06 -2.37 -14.34
C HIS A 4 14.30 -2.82 -13.09
N VAL A 5 13.86 -4.08 -13.07
CA VAL A 5 13.20 -4.70 -11.90
C VAL A 5 14.18 -4.74 -10.73
N ILE A 6 15.39 -5.26 -10.93
CA ILE A 6 16.42 -5.35 -9.89
C ILE A 6 16.80 -3.95 -9.36
N ILE A 7 17.00 -2.98 -10.25
CA ILE A 7 17.29 -1.59 -9.85
C ILE A 7 16.17 -1.04 -8.97
N THR A 8 14.91 -1.26 -9.36
CA THR A 8 13.73 -0.78 -8.61
C THR A 8 13.65 -1.43 -7.23
N MET A 9 13.88 -2.75 -7.15
CA MET A 9 13.92 -3.49 -5.87
C MET A 9 14.99 -2.93 -4.93
N ILE A 10 16.21 -2.71 -5.43
CA ILE A 10 17.32 -2.15 -4.63
C ILE A 10 16.97 -0.72 -4.19
N ALA A 11 16.44 0.11 -5.08
CA ALA A 11 16.06 1.48 -4.78
C ALA A 11 15.01 1.55 -3.65
N LEU A 12 13.99 0.68 -3.68
CA LEU A 12 12.96 0.61 -2.63
C LEU A 12 13.54 0.23 -1.26
N VAL A 13 14.44 -0.76 -1.20
CA VAL A 13 15.09 -1.17 0.05
C VAL A 13 15.97 -0.05 0.59
N VAL A 14 16.81 0.56 -0.26
CA VAL A 14 17.68 1.66 0.13
C VAL A 14 16.87 2.85 0.63
N PHE A 15 15.78 3.19 -0.07
CA PHE A 15 14.88 4.27 0.32
C PHE A 15 14.25 4.02 1.70
N LEU A 16 13.73 2.81 1.94
CA LEU A 16 13.12 2.47 3.23
C LEU A 16 14.15 2.49 4.37
N ILE A 17 15.34 1.92 4.17
CA ILE A 17 16.43 1.96 5.16
C ILE A 17 16.83 3.40 5.46
N ALA A 18 16.98 4.23 4.43
CA ALA A 18 17.31 5.64 4.60
C ALA A 18 16.23 6.40 5.36
N ALA A 19 14.94 6.15 5.07
CA ALA A 19 13.81 6.75 5.76
C ALA A 19 13.78 6.35 7.26
N ILE A 20 13.95 5.07 7.57
CA ILE A 20 14.01 4.57 8.95
C ILE A 20 15.21 5.16 9.69
N TRP A 21 16.39 5.17 9.06
CA TRP A 21 17.60 5.73 9.65
C TRP A 21 17.45 7.23 9.94
N TYR A 22 16.92 7.98 8.97
CA TYR A 22 16.63 9.40 9.13
C TYR A 22 15.64 9.64 10.28
N ALA A 23 14.54 8.87 10.30
CA ALA A 23 13.53 8.98 11.35
C ALA A 23 14.10 8.66 12.74
N LYS A 24 14.97 7.65 12.82
CA LYS A 24 15.65 7.29 14.06
C LYS A 24 16.58 8.40 14.55
N LYS A 25 17.35 9.01 13.64
CA LYS A 25 18.31 10.07 13.99
C LYS A 25 17.63 11.39 14.33
N LYS A 26 16.61 11.79 13.57
CA LYS A 26 15.96 13.10 13.67
C LYS A 26 14.82 13.12 14.70
N TYR A 27 13.94 12.13 14.67
CA TYR A 27 12.71 12.10 15.47
C TYR A 27 12.75 11.07 16.61
N LYS A 28 13.87 10.35 16.76
CA LYS A 28 14.10 9.39 17.86
C LYS A 28 13.02 8.31 17.97
N ILE A 29 12.48 7.86 16.84
CA ILE A 29 11.43 6.85 16.79
C ILE A 29 11.78 5.58 17.59
N ASN A 30 10.75 4.94 18.16
CA ASN A 30 10.88 3.67 18.84
C ASN A 30 10.78 2.51 17.83
N LEU A 31 11.83 1.68 17.74
CA LEU A 31 11.87 0.57 16.78
C LEU A 31 10.88 -0.55 17.12
N SER A 32 10.50 -0.70 18.39
CA SER A 32 9.44 -1.63 18.78
C SER A 32 8.08 -1.17 18.27
N VAL A 33 7.80 0.15 18.28
CA VAL A 33 6.56 0.71 17.71
C VAL A 33 6.54 0.52 16.19
N LEU A 34 7.69 0.70 15.53
CA LEU A 34 7.85 0.39 14.10
C LEU A 34 7.54 -1.09 13.83
N GLY A 35 8.14 -2.02 14.57
CA GLY A 35 7.87 -3.45 14.41
C GLY A 35 6.40 -3.81 14.66
N LEU A 36 5.76 -3.19 15.65
CA LEU A 36 4.34 -3.41 15.92
C LEU A 36 3.42 -2.83 14.84
N GLY A 37 3.81 -1.72 14.19
CA GLY A 37 3.12 -1.20 13.01
C GLY A 37 3.14 -2.18 11.84
N ALA A 38 4.31 -2.77 11.57
CA ALA A 38 4.46 -3.82 10.57
C ALA A 38 3.59 -5.05 10.89
N VAL A 39 3.60 -5.53 12.13
CA VAL A 39 2.75 -6.65 12.57
C VAL A 39 1.27 -6.32 12.45
N ALA A 40 0.85 -5.11 12.81
CA ALA A 40 -0.54 -4.69 12.71
C ALA A 40 -1.03 -4.69 11.25
N PHE A 41 -0.26 -4.14 10.30
CA PHE A 41 -0.54 -4.24 8.87
C PHE A 41 -0.68 -5.70 8.43
N PHE A 42 0.33 -6.53 8.72
CA PHE A 42 0.36 -7.91 8.23
C PHE A 42 -0.84 -8.72 8.75
N VAL A 43 -1.14 -8.63 10.05
CA VAL A 43 -2.26 -9.37 10.63
C VAL A 43 -3.60 -8.85 10.11
N SER A 44 -3.78 -7.52 10.04
CA SER A 44 -5.07 -6.95 9.64
C SER A 44 -5.37 -7.13 8.16
N SER A 45 -4.48 -6.67 7.27
CA SER A 45 -4.68 -6.74 5.82
C SER A 45 -4.28 -8.10 5.25
N GLN A 46 -3.08 -8.60 5.56
CA GLN A 46 -2.57 -9.80 4.87
C GLN A 46 -3.15 -11.10 5.41
N VAL A 47 -3.76 -11.11 6.60
CA VAL A 47 -4.42 -12.29 7.17
C VAL A 47 -5.93 -12.10 7.27
N LEU A 48 -6.42 -11.17 8.11
CA LEU A 48 -7.84 -11.07 8.43
C LEU A 48 -8.68 -10.61 7.23
N GLU A 49 -8.27 -9.52 6.56
CA GLU A 49 -8.94 -9.02 5.36
C GLU A 49 -8.95 -10.07 4.24
N LYS A 50 -7.81 -10.73 3.97
CA LYS A 50 -7.74 -11.81 2.98
C LYS A 50 -8.67 -12.98 3.30
N ILE A 51 -8.82 -13.36 4.57
CA ILE A 51 -9.82 -14.38 4.96
C ILE A 51 -11.22 -13.90 4.57
N VAL A 52 -11.57 -12.63 4.83
CA VAL A 52 -12.87 -12.09 4.42
C VAL A 52 -13.02 -12.07 2.90
N HIS A 53 -11.98 -11.69 2.15
CA HIS A 53 -12.00 -11.76 0.69
C HIS A 53 -12.25 -13.18 0.18
N LEU A 54 -11.63 -14.20 0.76
CA LEU A 54 -11.89 -15.60 0.39
C LEU A 54 -13.35 -15.99 0.62
N LEU A 55 -13.94 -15.54 1.73
CA LEU A 55 -15.33 -15.85 2.11
C LEU A 55 -16.38 -15.02 1.37
N VAL A 56 -16.05 -13.83 0.89
CA VAL A 56 -17.01 -12.93 0.23
C VAL A 56 -16.87 -13.01 -1.28
N LEU A 57 -15.64 -12.87 -1.79
CA LEU A 57 -15.36 -12.78 -3.22
C LEU A 57 -15.31 -14.14 -3.91
N HIS A 58 -15.09 -15.23 -3.15
CA HIS A 58 -15.01 -16.60 -3.67
C HIS A 58 -14.15 -16.71 -4.94
N PRO A 59 -12.87 -16.31 -4.91
CA PRO A 59 -12.00 -16.37 -6.07
C PRO A 59 -11.89 -17.80 -6.60
N GLN A 60 -12.02 -17.95 -7.91
CA GLN A 60 -11.90 -19.23 -8.60
C GLN A 60 -10.45 -19.71 -8.64
N LYS A 61 -10.24 -20.98 -9.00
CA LYS A 61 -8.90 -21.59 -9.08
C LYS A 61 -7.97 -20.89 -10.08
N ASP A 62 -8.54 -20.28 -11.12
CA ASP A 62 -7.82 -19.51 -12.13
C ASP A 62 -7.58 -18.04 -11.71
N GLY A 63 -8.00 -17.66 -10.50
CA GLY A 63 -7.87 -16.32 -9.94
C GLY A 63 -9.00 -15.36 -10.34
N THR A 64 -9.99 -15.80 -11.13
CA THR A 64 -11.12 -14.95 -11.50
C THR A 64 -12.08 -14.72 -10.32
N ILE A 65 -12.68 -13.53 -10.29
CA ILE A 65 -13.65 -13.11 -9.27
C ILE A 65 -14.92 -12.67 -9.98
N SER A 66 -16.04 -13.37 -9.76
CA SER A 66 -17.31 -13.07 -10.44
C SER A 66 -17.78 -11.65 -10.20
N LEU A 67 -17.67 -11.14 -8.96
CA LEU A 67 -18.06 -9.77 -8.63
C LEU A 67 -17.28 -8.72 -9.44
N MET A 68 -16.00 -8.97 -9.71
CA MET A 68 -15.14 -8.10 -10.49
C MET A 68 -15.57 -8.04 -11.97
N GLN A 69 -16.02 -9.17 -12.53
CA GLN A 69 -16.42 -9.27 -13.93
C GLN A 69 -17.86 -8.79 -14.17
N GLU A 70 -18.78 -9.17 -13.28
CA GLU A 70 -20.21 -8.94 -13.45
C GLU A 70 -20.65 -7.58 -12.89
N GLN A 71 -20.05 -7.13 -11.79
CA GLN A 71 -20.40 -5.89 -11.08
C GLN A 71 -19.13 -5.14 -10.61
N PRO A 72 -18.25 -4.70 -11.54
CA PRO A 72 -16.95 -4.10 -11.23
C PRO A 72 -17.03 -2.89 -10.29
N PHE A 73 -18.11 -2.10 -10.36
CA PHE A 73 -18.34 -1.00 -9.43
C PHE A 73 -18.44 -1.47 -7.97
N LEU A 74 -19.22 -2.52 -7.71
CA LEU A 74 -19.38 -3.08 -6.36
C LEU A 74 -18.09 -3.74 -5.88
N TYR A 75 -17.33 -4.37 -6.79
CA TYR A 75 -16.01 -4.90 -6.48
C TYR A 75 -15.04 -3.81 -6.01
N VAL A 76 -14.95 -2.70 -6.75
CA VAL A 76 -14.10 -1.55 -6.38
C VAL A 76 -14.54 -0.95 -5.05
N LEU A 77 -15.83 -0.68 -4.88
CA LEU A 77 -16.37 -0.11 -3.65
C LEU A 77 -16.10 -1.01 -2.43
N TYR A 78 -16.28 -2.32 -2.60
CA TYR A 78 -15.96 -3.30 -1.58
C TYR A 78 -14.47 -3.31 -1.25
N GLY A 79 -13.59 -3.40 -2.26
CA GLY A 79 -12.14 -3.48 -2.08
C GLY A 79 -11.58 -2.30 -1.28
N ILE A 80 -11.84 -1.08 -1.74
CA ILE A 80 -11.31 0.13 -1.07
C ILE A 80 -11.89 0.31 0.34
N ALA A 81 -13.14 -0.09 0.56
CA ALA A 81 -13.77 0.00 1.87
C ALA A 81 -13.17 -1.02 2.85
N MET A 82 -12.86 -2.22 2.37
CA MET A 82 -12.26 -3.28 3.18
C MET A 82 -10.81 -2.96 3.55
N ALA A 83 -10.01 -2.47 2.60
CA ALA A 83 -8.65 -2.02 2.87
C ALA A 83 -8.62 -0.95 3.97
N ALA A 84 -9.42 0.13 3.78
CA ALA A 84 -9.55 1.18 4.78
C ALA A 84 -10.07 0.64 6.12
N LEU A 85 -11.09 -0.24 6.10
CA LEU A 85 -11.68 -0.80 7.31
C LEU A 85 -10.63 -1.54 8.15
N PHE A 86 -9.91 -2.49 7.55
CA PHE A 86 -8.98 -3.35 8.29
C PHE A 86 -7.75 -2.59 8.76
N GLU A 87 -7.15 -1.80 7.89
CA GLU A 87 -5.89 -1.11 8.20
C GLU A 87 -6.09 0.03 9.22
N GLU A 88 -7.10 0.89 9.03
CA GLU A 88 -7.35 1.98 9.97
C GLU A 88 -7.92 1.48 11.31
N THR A 89 -8.69 0.38 11.32
CA THR A 89 -9.13 -0.24 12.58
C THR A 89 -7.94 -0.80 13.35
N ALA A 90 -7.00 -1.49 12.69
CA ALA A 90 -5.81 -2.03 13.34
C ALA A 90 -4.97 -0.91 13.97
N ARG A 91 -4.82 0.19 13.25
CA ARG A 91 -4.16 1.41 13.72
C ARG A 91 -4.87 2.04 14.90
N LEU A 92 -6.20 2.12 14.88
CA LEU A 92 -7.01 2.60 16.00
C LEU A 92 -6.83 1.74 17.25
N VAL A 93 -6.92 0.42 17.10
CA VAL A 93 -6.73 -0.55 18.18
C VAL A 93 -5.32 -0.39 18.77
N PHE A 94 -4.31 -0.28 17.91
CA PHE A 94 -2.93 -0.07 18.33
C PHE A 94 -2.76 1.21 19.15
N PHE A 95 -3.21 2.37 18.65
CA PHE A 95 -3.01 3.64 19.36
C PHE A 95 -3.83 3.71 20.66
N LYS A 96 -5.05 3.15 20.70
CA LYS A 96 -5.81 3.00 21.95
C LYS A 96 -5.10 2.11 22.96
N TRP A 97 -4.48 1.02 22.51
CA TRP A 97 -3.69 0.15 23.37
C TRP A 97 -2.45 0.86 23.91
N LEU A 98 -1.72 1.56 23.05
CA LEU A 98 -0.50 2.26 23.42
C LEU A 98 -0.77 3.43 24.37
N GLU A 99 -1.86 4.18 24.17
CA GLU A 99 -2.29 5.28 25.05
C GLU A 99 -2.55 4.81 26.49
N LYS A 100 -3.07 3.59 26.67
CA LYS A 100 -3.26 2.99 28.00
C LYS A 100 -1.94 2.66 28.71
N LYS A 101 -0.83 2.56 27.96
CA LYS A 101 0.48 2.21 28.50
C LYS A 101 1.34 3.44 28.76
N ARG A 102 1.18 4.50 27.97
CA ARG A 102 1.92 5.77 28.09
C ARG A 102 1.30 6.87 27.25
N ASN A 103 1.75 8.09 27.46
CA ASN A 103 1.39 9.21 26.61
C ASN A 103 1.88 8.98 25.17
N LEU A 104 1.00 9.30 24.22
CA LEU A 104 1.25 9.16 22.79
C LEU A 104 2.04 10.36 22.26
N GLU A 105 3.10 10.09 21.49
CA GLU A 105 3.97 11.11 20.89
C GLU A 105 3.89 11.08 19.35
N ASP A 106 4.19 12.20 18.70
CA ASP A 106 4.26 12.27 17.22
C ASP A 106 5.29 11.28 16.65
N SER A 107 6.33 10.97 17.44
CA SER A 107 7.33 9.94 17.12
C SER A 107 6.72 8.53 17.02
N ASP A 108 5.61 8.26 17.71
CA ASP A 108 4.89 6.97 17.65
C ASP A 108 4.08 6.84 16.37
N ALA A 109 3.40 7.91 15.97
CA ALA A 109 2.67 7.94 14.71
C ALA A 109 3.61 7.72 13.53
N LEU A 110 4.76 8.41 13.53
CA LEU A 110 5.79 8.24 12.53
C LEU A 110 6.38 6.82 12.55
N ALA A 111 6.70 6.28 13.73
CA ALA A 111 7.25 4.93 13.87
C ALA A 111 6.28 3.86 13.36
N TYR A 112 5.02 3.91 13.81
CA TYR A 112 3.98 2.98 13.39
C TYR A 112 3.77 3.04 11.88
N GLY A 113 3.61 4.25 11.32
CA GLY A 113 3.40 4.44 9.89
C GLY A 113 4.56 3.96 9.02
N LEU A 114 5.80 4.21 9.44
CA LEU A 114 7.00 3.66 8.76
C LEU A 114 7.05 2.14 8.82
N GLY A 115 6.61 1.55 9.93
CA GLY A 115 6.54 0.09 10.07
C GLY A 115 5.47 -0.54 9.18
N HIS A 116 4.26 0.02 9.25
CA HIS A 116 3.10 -0.38 8.44
C HIS A 116 3.39 -0.26 6.96
N GLY A 117 3.60 0.97 6.47
CA GLY A 117 3.84 1.21 5.04
C GLY A 117 5.18 0.65 4.57
N GLY A 118 6.17 0.51 5.45
CA GLY A 118 7.44 -0.12 5.13
C GLY A 118 7.28 -1.61 4.86
N LEU A 119 6.49 -2.32 5.67
CA LEU A 119 6.18 -3.72 5.39
C LEU A 119 5.26 -3.86 4.18
N GLU A 120 4.31 -2.95 3.95
CA GLU A 120 3.49 -2.93 2.75
C GLU A 120 4.36 -2.79 1.48
N LEU A 121 5.27 -1.82 1.47
CA LEU A 121 6.25 -1.60 0.39
C LEU A 121 7.10 -2.84 0.14
N LEU A 122 7.58 -3.52 1.20
CA LEU A 122 8.37 -4.73 1.06
C LEU A 122 7.52 -5.95 0.65
N TYR A 123 6.36 -6.15 1.25
CA TYR A 123 5.56 -7.36 1.02
C TYR A 123 4.81 -7.30 -0.31
N LEU A 124 4.06 -6.22 -0.54
CA LEU A 124 3.28 -6.05 -1.78
C LEU A 124 4.18 -5.54 -2.92
N GLY A 125 5.02 -4.55 -2.66
CA GLY A 125 5.89 -3.96 -3.67
C GLY A 125 7.02 -4.90 -4.13
N MET A 126 7.76 -5.51 -3.20
CA MET A 126 8.77 -6.50 -3.59
C MET A 126 8.11 -7.76 -4.15
N GLY A 127 6.97 -8.18 -3.60
CA GLY A 127 6.23 -9.35 -4.08
C GLY A 127 5.81 -9.22 -5.53
N SER A 128 5.31 -8.05 -5.95
CA SER A 128 4.93 -7.79 -7.35
C SER A 128 6.16 -7.75 -8.27
N LEU A 129 7.26 -7.12 -7.84
CA LEU A 129 8.51 -7.08 -8.61
C LEU A 129 9.17 -8.46 -8.75
N ILE A 130 9.16 -9.28 -7.69
CA ILE A 130 9.63 -10.67 -7.74
C ILE A 130 8.75 -11.49 -8.69
N SER A 131 7.43 -11.33 -8.62
CA SER A 131 6.50 -12.02 -9.52
C SER A 131 6.77 -11.66 -10.99
N LEU A 132 7.01 -10.37 -11.28
CA LEU A 132 7.41 -9.91 -12.62
C LEU A 132 8.77 -10.49 -13.04
N LEU A 133 9.75 -10.57 -12.11
CA LEU A 133 11.05 -11.17 -12.38
C LEU A 133 10.95 -12.66 -12.74
N ILE A 134 10.08 -13.39 -12.03
CA ILE A 134 9.78 -14.81 -12.31
C ILE A 134 9.14 -14.92 -13.70
N LEU A 135 8.12 -14.13 -14.02
CA LEU A 135 7.47 -14.12 -15.33
C LEU A 135 8.47 -13.86 -16.46
N LEU A 136 9.31 -12.83 -16.34
CA LEU A 136 10.36 -12.53 -17.32
C LEU A 136 11.36 -13.68 -17.46
N SER A 137 11.64 -14.41 -16.38
CA SER A 137 12.54 -15.57 -16.42
C SER A 137 11.92 -16.77 -17.11
N LEU A 138 10.62 -16.97 -16.96
CA LEU A 138 9.87 -18.01 -17.68
C LEU A 138 9.80 -17.74 -19.18
N LEU A 139 9.65 -16.46 -19.58
CA LEU A 139 9.60 -16.07 -21.00
C LEU A 139 10.95 -16.17 -21.72
N GLU A 140 12.05 -16.02 -20.99
CA GLU A 140 13.41 -16.19 -21.52
C GLU A 140 13.87 -17.67 -21.46
N SER A 141 13.01 -18.59 -21.03
CA SER A 141 13.32 -20.02 -20.95
C SER A 141 13.63 -20.60 -22.34
N PRO A 142 14.71 -21.38 -22.50
CA PRO A 142 15.02 -22.06 -23.76
C PRO A 142 14.02 -23.19 -24.08
N ASN A 143 13.19 -23.61 -23.13
CA ASN A 143 12.09 -24.54 -23.37
C ASN A 143 10.82 -23.75 -23.76
N PRO A 144 10.36 -23.83 -25.03
CA PRO A 144 9.21 -23.06 -25.51
C PRO A 144 7.89 -23.49 -24.85
N ASP A 145 7.81 -24.71 -24.32
CA ASP A 145 6.60 -25.21 -23.65
C ASP A 145 6.32 -24.46 -22.33
N VAL A 146 7.34 -23.85 -21.73
CA VAL A 146 7.21 -23.10 -20.47
C VAL A 146 6.42 -21.81 -20.67
N ALA A 147 6.63 -21.11 -21.79
CA ALA A 147 5.88 -19.90 -22.11
C ALA A 147 4.39 -20.22 -22.38
N ASN A 148 4.10 -21.40 -22.94
CA ASN A 148 2.73 -21.86 -23.23
C ASN A 148 1.92 -22.20 -21.97
N LEU A 149 2.55 -22.28 -20.80
CA LEU A 149 1.85 -22.44 -19.51
C LEU A 149 1.23 -21.14 -19.01
N LEU A 150 1.64 -19.99 -19.54
CA LEU A 150 1.12 -18.68 -19.14
C LEU A 150 -0.15 -18.34 -19.93
N PRO A 151 -1.14 -17.69 -19.30
CA PRO A 151 -2.27 -17.12 -20.03
C PRO A 151 -1.78 -16.15 -21.13
N LYS A 152 -2.42 -16.18 -22.30
CA LYS A 152 -2.06 -15.31 -23.43
C LYS A 152 -2.06 -13.83 -23.07
N THR A 153 -3.02 -13.41 -22.24
CA THR A 153 -3.12 -12.04 -21.73
C THR A 153 -1.90 -11.65 -20.88
N THR A 154 -1.40 -12.56 -20.04
CA THR A 154 -0.17 -12.35 -19.25
C THR A 154 1.04 -12.22 -20.16
N LEU A 155 1.13 -13.06 -21.20
CA LEU A 155 2.22 -13.01 -22.18
C LEU A 155 2.24 -11.66 -22.91
N GLU A 156 1.11 -11.23 -23.46
CA GLU A 156 0.96 -9.96 -24.18
C GLU A 156 1.27 -8.76 -23.26
N THR A 157 0.79 -8.79 -22.02
CA THR A 157 1.07 -7.75 -21.02
C THR A 157 2.57 -7.63 -20.74
N VAL A 158 3.25 -8.74 -20.47
CA VAL A 158 4.69 -8.72 -20.14
C VAL A 158 5.53 -8.34 -21.36
N GLN A 159 5.16 -8.78 -22.57
CA GLN A 159 5.86 -8.43 -23.81
C GLN A 159 5.67 -6.97 -24.22
N SER A 160 4.51 -6.37 -23.92
CA SER A 160 4.24 -4.95 -24.17
C SER A 160 4.84 -4.01 -23.12
N LEU A 161 5.30 -4.55 -21.98
CA LEU A 161 5.88 -3.77 -20.90
C LEU A 161 7.21 -3.14 -21.35
N SER A 162 7.35 -1.85 -21.08
CA SER A 162 8.57 -1.09 -21.31
C SER A 162 9.35 -0.88 -20.01
N GLY A 163 10.68 -0.76 -20.11
CA GLY A 163 11.56 -0.71 -18.93
C GLY A 163 11.23 0.43 -17.95
N TRP A 164 10.72 1.56 -18.46
CA TRP A 164 10.37 2.71 -17.63
C TRP A 164 9.09 2.49 -16.81
N GLN A 165 8.14 1.67 -17.28
CA GLN A 165 6.91 1.35 -16.55
C GLN A 165 7.20 0.56 -15.27
N VAL A 166 8.32 -0.17 -15.21
CA VAL A 166 8.77 -0.83 -13.98
C VAL A 166 9.07 0.19 -12.88
N TYR A 167 9.59 1.36 -13.22
CA TYR A 167 9.87 2.40 -12.24
C TYR A 167 8.59 3.02 -11.67
N LEU A 168 7.49 3.04 -12.43
CA LEU A 168 6.20 3.49 -11.90
C LEU A 168 5.74 2.62 -10.73
N LEU A 169 5.90 1.30 -10.83
CA LEU A 169 5.61 0.39 -9.70
C LEU A 169 6.40 0.76 -8.44
N GLY A 170 7.63 1.26 -8.59
CA GLY A 170 8.42 1.78 -7.47
C GLY A 170 7.89 3.11 -6.92
N VAL A 171 7.47 4.03 -7.80
CA VAL A 171 6.89 5.32 -7.44
C VAL A 171 5.60 5.12 -6.64
N GLU A 172 4.69 4.27 -7.11
CA GLU A 172 3.45 3.93 -6.42
C GLU A 172 3.68 3.53 -4.96
N ARG A 173 4.68 2.66 -4.73
CA ARG A 173 5.00 2.14 -3.40
C ARG A 173 5.62 3.19 -2.48
N VAL A 174 6.38 4.14 -3.03
CA VAL A 174 6.87 5.30 -2.27
C VAL A 174 5.74 6.25 -1.90
N LEU A 175 4.80 6.50 -2.82
CA LEU A 175 3.61 7.30 -2.55
C LEU A 175 2.72 6.65 -1.48
N ALA A 176 2.47 5.34 -1.59
CA ALA A 176 1.74 4.57 -0.58
C ALA A 176 2.40 4.63 0.79
N LEU A 177 3.74 4.50 0.88
CA LEU A 177 4.46 4.67 2.15
C LEU A 177 4.20 6.04 2.79
N VAL A 178 4.23 7.12 2.00
CA VAL A 178 3.96 8.47 2.50
C VAL A 178 2.51 8.59 3.00
N MET A 179 1.55 8.02 2.28
CA MET A 179 0.15 7.97 2.69
C MET A 179 -0.03 7.23 4.02
N GLN A 180 0.53 6.02 4.15
CA GLN A 180 0.41 5.22 5.37
C GLN A 180 1.04 5.90 6.59
N ILE A 181 2.12 6.66 6.39
CA ILE A 181 2.71 7.50 7.44
C ILE A 181 1.73 8.61 7.83
N GLY A 182 1.16 9.34 6.88
CA GLY A 182 0.22 10.42 7.21
C GLY A 182 -1.08 9.90 7.83
N LEU A 183 -1.66 8.79 7.34
CA LEU A 183 -2.87 8.18 7.91
C LEU A 183 -2.62 7.74 9.36
N SER A 184 -1.38 7.30 9.66
CA SER A 184 -0.93 7.09 11.05
C SER A 184 -1.08 8.32 11.93
N PHE A 185 -0.77 9.52 11.42
CA PHE A 185 -1.01 10.77 12.17
C PHE A 185 -2.50 11.08 12.35
N TRP A 186 -3.36 10.83 11.35
CA TRP A 186 -4.79 11.08 11.47
C TRP A 186 -5.43 10.22 12.57
N VAL A 187 -5.18 8.92 12.58
CA VAL A 187 -5.74 8.02 13.60
C VAL A 187 -5.10 8.26 14.97
N TYR A 188 -3.79 8.53 15.02
CA TYR A 188 -3.11 8.97 16.23
C TYR A 188 -3.79 10.21 16.84
N GLN A 189 -4.07 11.23 16.04
CA GLN A 189 -4.75 12.45 16.49
C GLN A 189 -6.19 12.18 16.91
N ALA A 190 -6.89 11.25 16.24
CA ALA A 190 -8.23 10.83 16.64
C ALA A 190 -8.23 10.28 18.07
N VAL A 191 -7.25 9.45 18.41
CA VAL A 191 -7.11 8.86 19.75
C VAL A 191 -6.67 9.91 20.76
N ARG A 192 -5.61 10.68 20.46
CA ARG A 192 -5.03 11.68 21.37
C ARG A 192 -5.99 12.83 21.68
N GLN A 193 -6.69 13.35 20.68
CA GLN A 193 -7.62 14.48 20.84
C GLN A 193 -9.06 14.04 21.16
N LYS A 194 -9.33 12.73 21.23
CA LYS A 194 -10.68 12.17 21.40
C LYS A 194 -11.69 12.67 20.36
N ASN A 195 -11.22 12.99 19.16
CA ASN A 195 -12.06 13.49 18.08
C ASN A 195 -12.18 12.44 16.97
N TRP A 196 -13.35 11.78 16.93
CA TRP A 196 -13.64 10.70 15.97
C TRP A 196 -13.70 11.17 14.52
N ILE A 197 -13.84 12.48 14.26
CA ILE A 197 -13.85 13.02 12.89
C ILE A 197 -12.53 12.71 12.19
N TYR A 198 -11.39 12.77 12.89
CA TYR A 198 -10.10 12.43 12.28
C TYR A 198 -10.00 10.95 11.90
N LEU A 199 -10.66 10.06 12.65
CA LEU A 199 -10.71 8.64 12.31
C LEU A 199 -11.57 8.40 11.06
N VAL A 200 -12.75 9.01 10.99
CA VAL A 200 -13.63 8.89 9.80
C VAL A 200 -12.98 9.50 8.57
N ALA A 201 -12.27 10.62 8.73
CA ALA A 201 -11.44 11.18 7.68
C ALA A 201 -10.33 10.22 7.25
N ALA A 202 -9.66 9.52 8.17
CA ALA A 202 -8.64 8.52 7.83
C ALA A 202 -9.24 7.38 6.97
N TYR A 203 -10.38 6.81 7.36
CA TYR A 203 -11.08 5.80 6.54
C TYR A 203 -11.39 6.31 5.13
N GLY A 204 -11.95 7.53 5.02
CA GLY A 204 -12.31 8.10 3.73
C GLY A 204 -11.09 8.42 2.86
N LEU A 205 -10.02 8.97 3.43
CA LEU A 205 -8.79 9.32 2.72
C LEU A 205 -8.02 8.08 2.27
N HIS A 206 -8.04 7.00 3.06
CA HIS A 206 -7.47 5.71 2.67
C HIS A 206 -8.24 5.13 1.48
N ALA A 207 -9.56 4.99 1.60
CA ALA A 207 -10.38 4.46 0.52
C ALA A 207 -10.28 5.29 -0.77
N LEU A 208 -10.12 6.62 -0.64
CA LEU A 208 -9.90 7.50 -1.78
C LEU A 208 -8.56 7.20 -2.48
N PHE A 209 -7.48 7.02 -1.72
CA PHE A 209 -6.16 6.70 -2.27
C PHE A 209 -6.15 5.38 -3.05
N ASP A 210 -6.89 4.38 -2.57
CA ASP A 210 -7.00 3.08 -3.24
C ASP A 210 -7.94 3.09 -4.45
N LEU A 211 -8.66 4.19 -4.70
CA LEU A 211 -9.64 4.26 -5.78
C LEU A 211 -8.98 4.17 -7.16
N ALA A 212 -7.94 4.96 -7.45
CA ALA A 212 -7.31 4.94 -8.76
C ALA A 212 -6.66 3.58 -9.10
N PRO A 213 -5.89 2.93 -8.20
CA PRO A 213 -5.42 1.56 -8.39
C PRO A 213 -6.55 0.57 -8.60
N SER A 214 -7.64 0.65 -7.81
CA SER A 214 -8.78 -0.27 -7.92
C SER A 214 -9.54 -0.11 -9.25
N LEU A 215 -9.68 1.13 -9.72
CA LEU A 215 -10.25 1.43 -11.04
C LEU A 215 -9.36 0.90 -12.19
N SER A 216 -8.05 0.89 -12.00
CA SER A 216 -7.12 0.29 -12.95
C SER A 216 -7.24 -1.24 -12.96
N GLN A 217 -7.41 -1.88 -11.80
CA GLN A 217 -7.61 -3.33 -11.70
C GLN A 217 -8.82 -3.81 -12.51
N VAL A 218 -9.93 -3.08 -12.51
CA VAL A 218 -11.13 -3.41 -13.31
C VAL A 218 -11.08 -2.90 -14.76
N GLY A 219 -9.94 -2.35 -15.19
CA GLY A 219 -9.70 -1.90 -16.57
C GLY A 219 -10.34 -0.56 -16.94
N TRP A 220 -10.96 0.15 -16.00
CA TRP A 220 -11.58 1.46 -16.26
C TRP A 220 -10.55 2.58 -16.42
N ILE A 221 -9.38 2.43 -15.79
CA ILE A 221 -8.19 3.25 -16.05
C ILE A 221 -7.07 2.36 -16.58
N SER A 222 -6.82 2.44 -17.89
CA SER A 222 -5.78 1.61 -18.53
C SER A 222 -4.42 2.31 -18.63
N ASN A 223 -4.37 3.63 -18.45
CA ASN A 223 -3.13 4.39 -18.56
C ASN A 223 -2.39 4.44 -17.20
N PRO A 224 -1.23 3.77 -17.04
CA PRO A 224 -0.50 3.75 -15.78
C PRO A 224 0.00 5.14 -15.37
N LEU A 225 0.35 6.02 -16.32
CA LEU A 225 0.76 7.40 -15.99
C LEU A 225 -0.38 8.21 -15.37
N LEU A 226 -1.62 7.94 -15.76
CA LEU A 226 -2.78 8.62 -15.18
C LEU A 226 -2.98 8.17 -13.73
N VAL A 227 -2.85 6.86 -13.44
CA VAL A 227 -2.95 6.33 -12.08
C VAL A 227 -1.89 6.98 -11.19
N GLU A 228 -0.62 6.92 -11.59
CA GLU A 228 0.49 7.49 -10.81
C GLU A 228 0.37 9.01 -10.65
N GLY A 229 -0.10 9.71 -11.70
CA GLY A 229 -0.35 11.14 -11.65
C GLY A 229 -1.43 11.52 -10.62
N LEU A 230 -2.53 10.75 -10.57
CA LEU A 230 -3.58 10.93 -9.57
C LEU A 230 -3.05 10.68 -8.16
N LEU A 231 -2.37 9.56 -7.94
CA LEU A 231 -1.76 9.23 -6.64
C LEU A 231 -0.79 10.32 -6.18
N ALA A 232 0.08 10.81 -7.08
CA ALA A 232 1.03 11.86 -6.75
C ALA A 232 0.34 13.16 -6.32
N VAL A 233 -0.72 13.57 -7.03
CA VAL A 233 -1.52 14.75 -6.68
C VAL A 233 -2.22 14.55 -5.34
N GLU A 234 -2.84 13.39 -5.12
CA GLU A 234 -3.52 13.04 -3.87
C GLU A 234 -2.55 13.07 -2.69
N VAL A 235 -1.36 12.48 -2.81
CA VAL A 235 -0.34 12.50 -1.75
C VAL A 235 0.11 13.92 -1.45
N VAL A 236 0.36 14.76 -2.46
CA VAL A 236 0.77 16.16 -2.27
C VAL A 236 -0.31 16.94 -1.51
N LEU A 237 -1.57 16.81 -1.93
CA LEU A 237 -2.70 17.46 -1.27
C LEU A 237 -2.88 16.92 0.16
N PHE A 238 -2.79 15.62 0.34
CA PHE A 238 -2.92 14.97 1.64
C PHE A 238 -1.83 15.43 2.62
N VAL A 239 -0.57 15.48 2.20
CA VAL A 239 0.55 15.98 3.01
C VAL A 239 0.33 17.46 3.36
N TYR A 240 -0.11 18.27 2.38
CA TYR A 240 -0.42 19.68 2.61
C TYR A 240 -1.52 19.87 3.65
N PHE A 241 -2.64 19.15 3.54
CA PHE A 241 -3.76 19.22 4.49
C PHE A 241 -3.37 18.69 5.87
N THR A 242 -2.68 17.54 5.94
CA THR A 242 -2.20 16.95 7.20
C THR A 242 -1.32 17.94 7.95
N LYS A 243 -0.38 18.60 7.26
CA LYS A 243 0.45 19.65 7.84
C LYS A 243 -0.37 20.87 8.27
N SER A 244 -1.29 21.34 7.43
CA SER A 244 -2.10 22.53 7.71
C SER A 244 -3.04 22.35 8.91
N ILE A 245 -3.53 21.13 9.13
CA ILE A 245 -4.46 20.81 10.22
C ILE A 245 -3.70 20.58 11.53
N PHE A 246 -2.63 19.77 11.51
CA PHE A 246 -1.96 19.33 12.74
C PHE A 246 -0.71 20.14 13.11
N TYR A 247 -0.09 20.80 12.14
CA TYR A 247 1.12 21.60 12.33
C TYR A 247 0.85 23.04 11.90
N LYS A 248 -0.06 23.70 12.62
CA LYS A 248 -0.15 25.16 12.56
C LYS A 248 1.11 25.74 13.18
N LYS A 249 1.81 26.62 12.43
CA LYS A 249 2.82 27.49 13.03
C LYS A 249 2.11 28.27 14.15
N GLN A 250 2.53 28.04 15.39
CA GLN A 250 2.39 29.04 16.44
C GLN A 250 3.23 30.26 16.08
#